data_AF-A0A8B2HQC2-F1
#
_entry.id   AF-A0A8B2HQC2-F1
#
_cell.length_a   1.000
_cell.length_b   1.000
_cell.length_c   1.000
_cell.angle_alpha   90.00
_cell.angle_beta   90.00
_cell.angle_gamma   90.00
#
_symmetry.space_group_name_H-M   'P 1'
#
loop_
_entity.id
_entity.type
_entity.pdbx_description
1 polymer ?
#
loop_
_entity_poly.entity_id
_entity_poly.type
_entity_poly.pdbx_seq_one_letter_code
_entity_poly.pdbx_strand_id
1 'polypeptide(L)' 'MRKIEIDIKDKDYLDFLSIAIEDQLSVEEKLKAIIRWHIITYRNRQKLNSQKIL' A
#
# COMPACT_ATOMS: atom_id res chain seq x y z
N MET A 1 9.39 -13.69 -9.18
CA MET A 1 8.78 -12.72 -8.24
C MET A 1 8.45 -13.44 -6.94
N ARG A 2 8.51 -12.76 -5.78
CA ARG A 2 8.06 -13.34 -4.50
C ARG A 2 6.53 -13.30 -4.42
N LYS A 3 5.90 -14.35 -3.89
CA LYS A 3 4.45 -14.42 -3.65
C LYS A 3 4.16 -14.01 -2.21
N ILE A 4 3.08 -13.25 -2.01
CA ILE A 4 2.53 -12.92 -0.70
C ILE A 4 1.09 -13.40 -0.70
N GLU A 5 0.70 -14.15 0.32
CA GLU A 5 -0.68 -14.54 0.57
C GLU A 5 -1.19 -13.70 1.75
N ILE A 6 -2.39 -13.14 1.60
CA ILE A 6 -3.00 -12.27 2.60
C ILE A 6 -4.40 -12.80 2.85
N ASP A 7 -4.67 -13.10 4.12
CA ASP A 7 -6.01 -13.47 4.57
C ASP A 7 -6.75 -12.21 5.04
N ILE A 8 -7.92 -11.97 4.47
CA ILE A 8 -8.79 -10.82 4.76
C ILE A 8 -10.25 -11.25 4.69
N LYS A 9 -11.13 -10.52 5.38
CA LYS A 9 -12.56 -10.80 5.31
C LYS A 9 -13.09 -10.46 3.92
N ASP A 10 -14.05 -11.26 3.44
CA ASP A 10 -14.70 -11.04 2.15
C ASP A 10 -15.26 -9.63 2.00
N LYS A 11 -15.86 -9.07 3.05
CA LYS A 11 -16.37 -7.70 3.04
C LYS A 11 -15.27 -6.68 2.74
N ASP A 12 -14.14 -6.79 3.45
CA ASP A 12 -13.02 -5.86 3.28
C ASP A 12 -12.38 -6.01 1.89
N TYR A 13 -12.34 -7.24 1.35
CA TYR A 13 -11.91 -7.50 -0.02
C TYR A 13 -12.84 -6.85 -1.05
N LEU A 14 -14.15 -6.99 -0.90
CA LEU A 14 -15.13 -6.42 -1.82
C LEU A 14 -15.10 -4.89 -1.79
N ASP A 15 -15.02 -4.29 -0.61
CA ASP A 15 -14.86 -2.85 -0.45
C ASP A 15 -13.57 -2.36 -1.15
N PHE A 16 -12.46 -3.11 -0.99
CA PHE A 16 -11.20 -2.81 -1.68
C PHE A 16 -11.29 -2.98 -3.20
N LEU A 17 -12.00 -4.02 -3.67
CA LEU A 17 -12.20 -4.29 -5.08
C LEU A 17 -12.96 -3.14 -5.76
N SER A 18 -14.01 -2.61 -5.12
CA SER A 18 -14.74 -1.44 -5.62
C SER A 18 -13.81 -0.23 -5.83
N ILE A 19 -12.93 0.06 -4.86
CA ILE A 19 -11.94 1.15 -4.97
C ILE A 19 -10.96 0.89 -6.12
N ALA A 20 -10.47 -0.34 -6.26
CA ALA A 20 -9.54 -0.68 -7.35
C ALA A 20 -10.18 -0.50 -8.73
N ILE A 21 -11.47 -0.86 -8.87
CA ILE A 21 -12.24 -0.67 -10.10
C ILE A 21 -12.42 0.82 -10.43
N GLU A 22 -12.74 1.66 -9.43
CA GLU A 22 -12.86 3.11 -9.62
C GLU A 22 -11.56 3.75 -10.14
N ASP A 23 -10.41 3.26 -9.65
CA ASP A 23 -9.09 3.69 -10.11
C ASP A 23 -8.65 3.06 -11.44
N GLN A 24 -9.47 2.20 -12.04
CA GLN A 24 -9.13 1.42 -13.25
C GLN A 24 -7.87 0.56 -13.07
N LEU A 25 -7.67 0.01 -11.87
CA LEU A 25 -6.54 -0.84 -11.51
C LEU A 25 -7.01 -2.24 -11.13
N SER A 26 -6.16 -3.23 -11.37
CA SER A 26 -6.33 -4.52 -10.72
C SER A 26 -6.09 -4.41 -9.20
N VAL A 27 -6.66 -5.35 -8.43
CA VAL A 27 -6.42 -5.50 -6.99
C VAL A 27 -4.90 -5.53 -6.70
N GLU A 28 -4.14 -6.27 -7.50
CA GLU A 28 -2.69 -6.39 -7.33
C GLU A 28 -1.97 -5.07 -7.57
N GLU A 29 -2.33 -4.32 -8.60
CA GLU A 29 -1.73 -3.01 -8.91
C GLU A 29 -2.03 -1.99 -7.83
N LYS A 30 -3.29 -1.92 -7.39
CA LYS A 30 -3.72 -1.03 -6.31
C LYS A 30 -2.98 -1.36 -5.01
N LEU A 31 -2.86 -2.64 -4.67
CA LEU A 31 -2.11 -3.09 -3.49
C LEU A 31 -0.62 -2.73 -3.60
N LYS A 32 0.01 -2.96 -4.76
CA LYS A 32 1.41 -2.55 -5.01
C LYS A 32 1.60 -1.04 -4.86
N ALA A 33 0.64 -0.23 -5.33
CA ALA A 33 0.68 1.22 -5.19
C ALA A 33 0.64 1.65 -3.71
N ILE A 34 -0.25 1.05 -2.92
CA ILE A 34 -0.35 1.31 -1.47
C ILE A 34 0.94 0.92 -0.74
N ILE A 35 1.48 -0.27 -1.01
CA ILE A 35 2.74 -0.73 -0.41
C ILE A 35 3.89 0.24 -0.74
N ARG A 36 4.01 0.66 -2.02
CA ARG A 36 5.04 1.63 -2.45
C ARG A 36 4.89 2.95 -1.72
N TRP A 37 3.68 3.50 -1.66
CA TRP A 37 3.39 4.75 -0.97
C TRP A 37 3.77 4.66 0.51
N HIS A 38 3.41 3.56 1.17
CA HIS A 38 3.71 3.34 2.59
C HIS A 38 5.23 3.31 2.84
N ILE A 39 5.97 2.57 2.02
CA ILE A 39 7.44 2.47 2.13
C ILE A 39 8.11 3.84 1.93
N ILE A 40 7.68 4.60 0.91
CA ILE A 40 8.22 5.93 0.63
C ILE A 40 7.95 6.87 1.81
N THR A 41 6.70 6.91 2.29
CA THR A 41 6.30 7.74 3.42
C THR A 41 7.08 7.39 4.68
N TYR A 42 7.22 6.11 4.99
CA TYR A 42 7.99 5.63 6.13
C TYR A 42 9.47 6.04 6.06
N ARG A 43 10.12 5.85 4.89
CA ARG A 43 11.50 6.27 4.66
C ARG A 43 11.69 7.78 4.79
N ASN A 44 10.76 8.57 4.25
CA ASN A 44 10.81 10.03 4.33
C ASN A 44 10.67 10.52 5.78
N ARG A 45 9.78 9.90 6.57
CA ARG A 45 9.66 10.21 8.01
C ARG A 45 10.96 9.95 8.75
N GLN A 46 11.64 8.85 8.47
CA GLN A 46 12.94 8.56 9.10
C GLN A 46 13.99 9.61 8.73
N LYS A 47 14.08 9.99 7.45
CA LYS A 47 15.04 11.03 7.00
C LYS A 47 14.80 12.37 7.69
N LEU A 48 13.56 12.80 7.81
CA LEU A 48 13.19 14.04 8.50
C LEU A 48 13.56 13.98 9.98
N ASN A 49 13.32 12.84 10.64
CA ASN A 49 13.69 12.67 12.04
C ASN A 49 15.21 12.66 12.23
N SER A 50 15.97 12.03 11.33
CA SER A 50 17.44 12.08 11.39
C SER A 50 18.02 13.47 11.11
N GLN A 51 17.38 14.26 10.25
CA GLN A 51 17.81 15.63 9.94
C GLN A 51 17.52 16.62 11.06
N LYS A 52 16.52 16.37 11.91
CA LYS A 52 16.24 17.19 13.11
C LYS A 52 17.21 16.96 14.26
N ILE A 53 18.05 15.93 14.19
CA ILE A 53 19.01 15.54 15.24
C ILE A 53 20.44 16.07 14.89
N LEU A 54 20.58 16.84 13.81
CA LEU A 54 21.80 17.58 13.42
C LEU A 54 21.53 19.08 13.49
#